data_AF-A0A948L450-F1
#
_entry.id   AF-A0A948L450-F1
#
_cell.length_a   1.000
_cell.length_b   1.000
_cell.length_c   1.000
_cell.angle_alpha   90.00
_cell.angle_beta   90.00
_cell.angle_gamma   90.00
#
_symmetry.space_group_name_H-M   'P 1'
#
loop_
_entity.id
_entity.type
_entity.pdbx_description
1 polymer ?
#
loop_
_entity_poly.entity_id
_entity_poly.type
_entity_poly.pdbx_seq_one_letter_code
_entity_poly.pdbx_strand_id
1 'polypeptide(L)'
;MTTLPPQYADAIQFSFGDSPELADELLALVLAGKKTATCGALRDYGAGGEPMPEVGRRDVVLNGAGEPACVIETLSVETLRFDDVDPAFTDREGEGDYAAWRAGHEAYFARNGGFSPAMELVCETFRLVTVLPAGRDVYNRVASPIFIVTDIESDGPTPLHNSMLSFASVAIEADGTAHGEFEAVLRPRPDRTTNETTMAWWQTQPEAWEAATNGAEDPAVVMPRFADWVESLPGPKVFVAAPMIFDGLWMDHYLDEYAGTRALSGPFKGRQIFRGGGVCLYTMAGTLRGAPYLDWGMSKLPAEFYGHIAHTHKAIDDARGFANVLVELMKISRALPPINGSKSDFR
;
A
#
# COMPACT_ATOMS: atom_id res chain seq x y z
N MET A 1 -4.20 28.76 9.70
CA MET A 1 -4.60 27.62 10.55
C MET A 1 -5.47 26.72 9.72
N THR A 2 -4.94 25.56 9.31
CA THR A 2 -5.71 24.54 8.62
C THR A 2 -6.65 23.91 9.64
N THR A 3 -7.97 24.04 9.46
CA THR A 3 -8.95 23.40 10.33
C THR A 3 -8.89 21.89 10.14
N LEU A 4 -8.82 21.14 11.24
CA LEU A 4 -8.89 19.68 11.21
C LEU A 4 -10.23 19.22 10.61
N PRO A 5 -10.26 18.08 9.89
CA PRO A 5 -11.52 17.44 9.52
C PRO A 5 -12.42 17.24 10.75
N PRO A 6 -13.76 17.40 10.63
CA PRO A 6 -14.66 17.37 11.79
C PRO A 6 -14.55 16.11 12.65
N GLN A 7 -14.25 14.96 12.06
CA GLN A 7 -14.08 13.69 12.77
C GLN A 7 -12.81 13.63 13.65
N TYR A 8 -11.91 14.60 13.54
CA TYR A 8 -10.68 14.71 14.33
C TYR A 8 -10.64 16.00 15.17
N ALA A 9 -11.77 16.70 15.32
CA ALA A 9 -11.82 17.98 16.02
C ALA A 9 -11.38 17.87 17.50
N ASP A 10 -11.71 16.75 18.14
CA ASP A 10 -11.40 16.46 19.54
C ASP A 10 -10.23 15.47 19.70
N ALA A 11 -9.49 15.19 18.61
CA ALA A 11 -8.35 14.28 18.66
C ALA A 11 -7.19 14.87 19.46
N ILE A 12 -6.47 14.02 20.19
CA ILE A 12 -5.22 14.41 20.86
C ILE A 12 -4.21 14.81 19.77
N GLN A 13 -3.51 15.92 20.01
CA GLN A 13 -2.49 16.46 19.12
C GLN A 13 -1.15 16.41 19.81
N PHE A 14 -0.14 15.84 19.15
CA PHE A 14 1.20 15.73 19.71
C PHE A 14 2.26 15.77 18.59
N SER A 15 3.50 16.06 18.97
CA SER A 15 4.69 15.92 18.12
C SER A 15 5.55 14.79 18.66
N PHE A 16 6.20 14.04 17.78
CA PHE A 16 7.26 13.13 18.21
C PHE A 16 8.52 13.93 18.60
N GLY A 17 9.30 13.39 19.54
CA GLY A 17 10.54 14.01 20.00
C GLY A 17 10.33 15.29 20.83
N ASP A 18 11.44 15.96 21.15
CA ASP A 18 11.47 17.15 22.01
C ASP A 18 12.06 18.41 21.34
N SER A 19 12.24 18.38 20.02
CA SER A 19 12.60 19.55 19.22
C SER A 19 11.86 19.57 17.87
N PRO A 20 11.70 20.74 17.24
CA PRO A 20 11.12 20.85 15.89
C PRO A 20 11.79 19.94 14.86
N GLU A 21 13.12 19.86 14.88
CA GLU A 21 13.91 19.06 13.94
C GLU A 21 13.64 17.57 14.13
N LEU A 22 13.65 17.10 15.38
CA LEU A 22 13.36 15.70 15.69
C LEU A 22 11.91 15.34 15.36
N ALA A 23 10.96 16.25 15.58
CA ALA A 23 9.57 16.05 15.20
C ALA A 23 9.41 15.84 13.69
N ASP A 24 10.10 16.63 12.87
CA ASP A 24 10.08 16.46 11.40
C ASP A 24 10.77 15.16 10.95
N GLU A 25 11.89 14.78 11.57
CA GLU A 25 12.59 13.53 11.29
C GLU A 25 11.72 12.30 11.60
N LEU A 26 11.10 12.27 12.77
CA LEU A 26 10.26 11.15 13.21
C LEU A 26 8.92 11.11 12.43
N LEU A 27 8.33 12.27 12.14
CA LEU A 27 7.17 12.35 11.26
C LEU A 27 7.48 11.81 9.87
N ALA A 28 8.67 12.08 9.31
CA ALA A 28 9.07 11.52 8.02
C ALA A 28 9.12 9.98 8.05
N LEU A 29 9.54 9.37 9.16
CA LEU A 29 9.51 7.91 9.33
C LEU A 29 8.08 7.36 9.39
N VAL A 30 7.17 8.05 10.07
CA VAL A 30 5.73 7.70 10.10
C VAL A 30 5.14 7.77 8.69
N LEU A 31 5.40 8.86 7.97
CA LEU A 31 4.88 9.07 6.62
C LEU A 31 5.51 8.12 5.59
N ALA A 32 6.73 7.65 5.83
CA ALA A 32 7.36 6.60 5.03
C ALA A 32 6.79 5.19 5.33
N GLY A 33 5.97 5.04 6.38
CA GLY A 33 5.48 3.74 6.86
C GLY A 33 6.52 2.92 7.61
N LYS A 34 7.67 3.51 7.96
CA LYS A 34 8.74 2.86 8.72
C LYS A 34 8.45 2.87 10.22
N LYS A 35 8.06 4.04 10.75
CA LYS A 35 7.67 4.18 12.16
C LYS A 35 6.22 3.76 12.33
N THR A 36 6.01 2.64 12.98
CA THR A 36 4.72 2.01 13.31
C THR A 36 4.61 1.67 14.79
N ALA A 37 5.61 2.07 15.59
CA ALA A 37 5.62 1.97 17.03
C ALA A 37 6.27 3.20 17.66
N THR A 38 5.94 3.47 18.91
CA THR A 38 6.60 4.48 19.74
C THR A 38 6.52 4.12 21.22
N CYS A 39 7.42 4.68 22.03
CA CYS A 39 7.35 4.57 23.48
C CYS A 39 7.51 5.91 24.19
N GLY A 40 6.79 6.08 25.29
CA GLY A 40 6.88 7.23 26.21
C GLY A 40 7.05 6.75 27.64
N ALA A 41 7.60 7.58 28.53
CA ALA A 41 7.74 7.19 29.94
C ALA A 41 6.37 7.14 30.60
N LEU A 42 6.06 6.07 31.35
CA LEU A 42 4.77 5.93 32.05
C LEU A 42 4.48 7.11 32.98
N ARG A 43 5.52 7.75 33.53
CA ARG A 43 5.42 8.93 34.41
C ARG A 43 4.78 10.15 33.73
N ASP A 44 4.83 10.21 32.40
CA ASP A 44 4.33 11.36 31.62
C ASP A 44 2.83 11.21 31.30
N TYR A 45 2.25 10.05 31.59
CA TYR A 45 0.83 9.76 31.38
C TYR A 45 0.02 9.84 32.68
N GLY A 46 -1.27 10.14 32.54
CA GLY A 46 -2.24 10.11 33.64
C GLY A 46 -2.51 11.48 34.27
N ALA A 47 -2.71 11.52 35.59
CA ALA A 47 -3.18 12.72 36.27
C ALA A 47 -2.17 13.88 36.19
N GLY A 48 -2.47 14.89 35.36
CA GLY A 48 -1.60 16.04 35.12
C GLY A 48 -0.60 15.87 33.98
N GLY A 49 -0.64 14.72 33.28
CA GLY A 49 0.14 14.42 32.09
C GLY A 49 -0.73 14.13 30.87
N GLU A 50 -0.19 13.39 29.91
CA GLU A 50 -0.88 12.99 28.69
C GLU A 50 -1.92 11.89 28.96
N PRO A 51 -3.04 11.86 28.22
CA PRO A 51 -3.99 10.76 28.32
C PRO A 51 -3.39 9.46 27.77
N MET A 52 -3.53 8.37 28.53
CA MET A 52 -3.08 7.04 28.13
C MET A 52 -3.59 6.67 26.73
N PRO A 53 -2.73 6.17 25.82
CA PRO A 53 -3.19 5.66 24.54
C PRO A 53 -4.17 4.51 24.73
N GLU A 54 -5.16 4.45 23.84
CA GLU A 54 -6.21 3.44 23.85
C GLU A 54 -6.30 2.80 22.47
N VAL A 55 -6.47 1.47 22.41
CA VAL A 55 -6.63 0.77 21.14
C VAL A 55 -7.83 1.33 20.37
N GLY A 56 -7.61 1.71 19.11
CA GLY A 56 -8.59 2.37 18.24
C GLY A 56 -8.66 3.89 18.38
N ARG A 57 -7.97 4.49 19.35
CA ARG A 57 -7.85 5.96 19.46
C ARG A 57 -7.10 6.49 18.25
N ARG A 58 -7.55 7.64 17.74
CA ARG A 58 -6.92 8.34 16.62
C ARG A 58 -6.36 9.67 17.08
N ASP A 59 -5.04 9.79 16.93
CA ASP A 59 -4.29 10.97 17.35
C ASP A 59 -3.71 11.68 16.13
N VAL A 60 -3.60 12.99 16.23
CA VAL A 60 -3.10 13.87 15.19
C VAL A 60 -1.63 14.18 15.48
N VAL A 61 -0.75 13.78 14.56
CA VAL A 61 0.68 14.07 14.65
C VAL A 61 0.96 15.41 14.00
N LEU A 62 1.67 16.28 14.72
CA LEU A 62 2.11 17.59 14.28
C LEU A 62 3.53 17.54 13.70
N ASN A 63 3.81 18.40 12.71
CA ASN A 63 5.18 18.62 12.23
C ASN A 63 5.99 19.52 13.20
N GLY A 64 7.26 19.78 12.89
CA GLY A 64 8.13 20.65 13.68
C GLY A 64 7.66 22.11 13.78
N ALA A 65 6.77 22.55 12.89
CA ALA A 65 6.11 23.85 12.95
C ALA A 65 4.80 23.86 13.78
N GLY A 66 4.41 22.72 14.35
CA GLY A 66 3.17 22.56 15.11
C GLY A 66 1.91 22.44 14.24
N GLU A 67 2.05 22.13 12.96
CA GLU A 67 0.92 21.98 12.04
C GLU A 67 0.48 20.50 11.91
N PRO A 68 -0.82 20.21 11.89
CA PRO A 68 -1.33 18.84 11.71
C PRO A 68 -0.87 18.20 10.39
N ALA A 69 -0.04 17.15 10.51
CA ALA A 69 0.61 16.51 9.38
C ALA A 69 0.01 15.14 9.01
N CYS A 70 -0.38 14.35 10.00
CA CYS A 70 -1.09 13.09 9.76
C CYS A 70 -1.95 12.66 10.96
N VAL A 71 -2.73 11.60 10.75
CA VAL A 71 -3.51 10.91 11.78
C VAL A 71 -3.01 9.48 11.87
N ILE A 72 -2.74 9.01 13.09
CA ILE A 72 -2.41 7.63 13.41
C ILE A 72 -3.52 6.98 14.23
N GLU A 73 -3.61 5.65 14.20
CA GLU A 73 -4.53 4.86 15.04
C GLU A 73 -3.74 3.84 15.84
N THR A 74 -3.89 3.86 17.16
CA THR A 74 -3.26 2.91 18.08
C THR A 74 -3.87 1.52 17.90
N LEU A 75 -3.01 0.52 17.68
CA LEU A 75 -3.38 -0.88 17.46
C LEU A 75 -3.13 -1.76 18.69
N SER A 76 -2.09 -1.45 19.47
CA SER A 76 -1.80 -2.12 20.74
C SER A 76 -1.12 -1.16 21.69
N VAL A 77 -1.30 -1.39 22.99
CA VAL A 77 -0.62 -0.68 24.06
C VAL A 77 -0.14 -1.70 25.08
N GLU A 78 1.12 -1.61 25.47
CA GLU A 78 1.72 -2.43 26.51
C GLU A 78 2.62 -1.57 27.41
N THR A 79 2.84 -2.04 28.64
CA THR A 79 3.78 -1.40 29.57
C THR A 79 4.94 -2.34 29.81
N LEU A 80 6.14 -1.90 29.44
CA LEU A 80 7.39 -2.65 29.56
C LEU A 80 8.42 -1.82 30.33
N ARG A 81 9.41 -2.47 30.94
CA ARG A 81 10.60 -1.72 31.39
C ARG A 81 11.46 -1.39 30.20
N PHE A 82 12.24 -0.31 30.28
CA PHE A 82 13.15 0.09 29.22
C PHE A 82 14.09 -1.05 28.77
N ASP A 83 14.69 -1.79 29.70
CA ASP A 83 15.57 -2.93 29.39
C ASP A 83 14.82 -4.20 28.93
N ASP A 84 13.49 -4.23 29.03
CA ASP A 84 12.65 -5.34 28.57
C ASP A 84 12.09 -5.09 27.15
N VAL A 85 12.35 -3.91 26.53
CA VAL A 85 11.94 -3.61 25.15
C VAL A 85 12.76 -4.47 24.18
N ASP A 86 12.07 -5.28 23.39
CA ASP A 86 12.73 -6.17 22.44
C ASP A 86 13.25 -5.41 21.20
N PRO A 87 14.33 -5.90 20.55
CA PRO A 87 14.83 -5.27 19.32
C PRO A 87 13.81 -5.19 18.18
N ALA A 88 12.88 -6.14 18.07
CA ALA A 88 11.85 -6.13 17.03
C ALA A 88 10.82 -5.01 17.23
N PHE A 89 10.63 -4.52 18.45
CA PHE A 89 9.90 -3.29 18.75
C PHE A 89 10.67 -2.08 18.23
N THR A 90 11.98 -2.02 18.48
CA THR A 90 12.81 -0.89 18.03
C THR A 90 12.91 -0.81 16.51
N ASP A 91 12.90 -1.96 15.82
CA ASP A 91 12.84 -2.03 14.35
C ASP A 91 11.55 -1.35 13.80
N ARG A 92 10.44 -1.44 14.55
CA ARG A 92 9.16 -0.79 14.21
C ARG A 92 9.15 0.70 14.54
N GLU A 93 10.01 1.19 15.43
CA GLU A 93 10.22 2.62 15.60
C GLU A 93 10.99 3.21 14.42
N GLY A 94 11.88 2.43 13.79
CA GLY A 94 12.58 2.81 12.58
C GLY A 94 13.67 3.88 12.77
N GLU A 95 14.11 4.10 14.01
CA GLU A 95 15.03 5.17 14.43
C GLU A 95 16.52 4.76 14.39
N GLY A 96 16.85 3.75 13.58
CA GLY A 96 18.19 3.17 13.48
C GLY A 96 18.26 1.75 14.05
N ASP A 97 19.48 1.21 14.17
CA ASP A 97 19.67 -0.07 14.85
C ASP A 97 19.40 0.05 16.36
N TYR A 98 19.28 -1.09 17.05
CA TYR A 98 18.98 -1.13 18.48
C TYR A 98 19.96 -0.29 19.33
N ALA A 99 21.24 -0.24 18.96
CA ALA A 99 22.25 0.52 19.71
C ALA A 99 22.03 2.04 19.55
N ALA A 100 21.73 2.50 18.33
CA ALA A 100 21.37 3.89 18.05
C ALA A 100 20.04 4.27 18.72
N TRP A 101 19.02 3.43 18.61
CA TRP A 101 17.73 3.60 19.28
C TRP A 101 17.93 3.78 20.79
N ARG A 102 18.68 2.87 21.41
CA ARG A 102 18.93 2.88 22.85
C ARG A 102 19.65 4.15 23.27
N ALA A 103 20.74 4.52 22.58
CA ALA A 103 21.49 5.74 22.90
C ALA A 103 20.63 7.00 22.77
N GLY A 104 19.80 7.07 21.72
CA GLY A 104 18.86 8.18 21.49
C GLY A 104 17.82 8.31 22.62
N HIS A 105 17.22 7.19 23.01
CA HIS A 105 16.20 7.16 24.06
C HIS A 105 16.79 7.38 25.47
N GLU A 106 17.96 6.81 25.78
CA GLU A 106 18.67 7.10 27.04
C GLU A 106 18.94 8.60 27.18
N ALA A 107 19.43 9.24 26.11
CA ALA A 107 19.64 10.68 26.09
C ALA A 107 18.31 11.46 26.21
N TYR A 108 17.23 10.97 25.61
CA TYR A 108 15.90 11.60 25.63
C TYR A 108 15.30 11.57 27.03
N PHE A 109 15.28 10.41 27.67
CA PHE A 109 14.76 10.30 29.03
C PHE A 109 15.68 10.99 30.04
N ALA A 110 17.00 11.01 29.84
CA ALA A 110 17.91 11.73 30.73
C ALA A 110 17.62 13.24 30.79
N ARG A 111 17.27 13.86 29.66
CA ARG A 111 16.91 15.29 29.59
C ARG A 111 15.43 15.57 29.93
N ASN A 112 14.55 14.57 29.77
CA ASN A 112 13.11 14.67 30.04
C ASN A 112 12.69 13.78 31.22
N GLY A 113 13.08 14.14 32.44
CA GLY A 113 12.56 13.50 33.67
C GLY A 113 13.41 12.37 34.28
N GLY A 114 14.54 12.02 33.64
CA GLY A 114 15.56 11.11 34.15
C GLY A 114 15.45 9.69 33.59
N PHE A 115 16.57 9.20 33.04
CA PHE A 115 16.70 7.84 32.55
C PHE A 115 16.93 6.84 33.69
N SER A 116 16.29 5.68 33.61
CA SER A 116 16.61 4.50 34.40
C SER A 116 16.35 3.25 33.56
N PRO A 117 17.24 2.24 33.57
CA PRO A 117 17.00 0.98 32.85
C PRO A 117 15.72 0.24 33.29
N ALA A 118 15.26 0.50 34.52
CA ALA A 118 14.04 -0.09 35.08
C ALA A 118 12.80 0.80 34.96
N MET A 119 12.89 1.96 34.29
CA MET A 119 11.72 2.82 34.10
C MET A 119 10.68 2.12 33.24
N GLU A 120 9.41 2.31 33.60
CA GLU A 120 8.29 1.79 32.82
C GLU A 120 8.01 2.72 31.63
N LEU A 121 7.85 2.12 30.46
CA LEU A 121 7.47 2.75 29.22
C LEU A 121 6.05 2.32 28.86
N VAL A 122 5.27 3.25 28.33
CA VAL A 122 4.06 2.94 27.56
C VAL A 122 4.50 2.77 26.12
N CYS A 123 4.47 1.53 25.65
CA CYS A 123 4.83 1.13 24.29
C CYS A 123 3.54 0.97 23.49
N GLU A 124 3.40 1.71 22.40
CA GLU A 124 2.28 1.59 21.49
C GLU A 124 2.72 1.17 20.09
N THR A 125 1.85 0.42 19.42
CA THR A 125 1.92 0.21 17.98
C THR A 125 0.77 0.94 17.32
N PHE A 126 0.98 1.46 16.12
CA PHE A 126 -0.01 2.25 15.42
C PHE A 126 0.09 2.07 13.91
N ARG A 127 -0.96 2.48 13.20
CA ARG A 127 -0.96 2.62 11.73
C ARG A 127 -1.25 4.05 11.32
N LEU A 128 -0.65 4.48 10.21
CA LEU A 128 -1.00 5.72 9.53
C LEU A 128 -2.40 5.60 8.92
N VAL A 129 -3.33 6.47 9.31
CA VAL A 129 -4.72 6.49 8.83
C VAL A 129 -4.91 7.50 7.72
N THR A 130 -4.36 8.71 7.87
CA THR A 130 -4.59 9.80 6.93
C THR A 130 -3.40 10.74 6.91
N VAL A 131 -2.97 11.16 5.72
CA VAL A 131 -2.01 12.25 5.53
C VAL A 131 -2.78 13.56 5.38
N LEU A 132 -2.50 14.51 6.25
CA LEU A 132 -3.12 15.84 6.24
C LEU A 132 -2.32 16.79 5.32
N PRO A 133 -2.87 17.97 4.96
CA PRO A 133 -2.22 18.87 4.01
C PRO A 133 -0.77 19.24 4.35
N ALA A 134 -0.44 19.50 5.62
CA ALA A 134 0.91 19.88 6.03
C ALA A 134 1.93 18.72 5.92
N GLY A 135 1.47 17.46 6.03
CA GLY A 135 2.32 16.29 5.85
C GLY A 135 2.48 15.85 4.40
N ARG A 136 1.69 16.40 3.46
CA ARG A 136 1.58 15.86 2.10
C ARG A 136 2.87 15.97 1.30
N ASP A 137 3.56 17.10 1.41
CA ASP A 137 4.81 17.31 0.69
C ASP A 137 5.92 16.39 1.20
N VAL A 138 5.98 16.14 2.52
CA VAL A 138 6.90 15.18 3.11
C VAL A 138 6.56 13.76 2.64
N TYR A 139 5.29 13.36 2.77
CA TYR A 139 4.79 12.05 2.35
C TYR A 139 5.14 11.74 0.89
N ASN A 140 4.92 12.70 -0.02
CA ASN A 140 5.23 12.52 -1.44
C ASN A 140 6.74 12.33 -1.71
N ARG A 141 7.63 12.76 -0.81
CA ARG A 141 9.09 12.57 -0.94
C ARG A 141 9.57 11.27 -0.32
N VAL A 142 8.96 10.83 0.79
CA VAL A 142 9.52 9.75 1.63
C VAL A 142 8.78 8.42 1.50
N ALA A 143 7.52 8.42 1.04
CA ALA A 143 6.76 7.19 0.92
C ALA A 143 7.12 6.42 -0.36
N SER A 144 7.43 5.14 -0.22
CA SER A 144 7.63 4.21 -1.34
C SER A 144 6.27 3.75 -1.89
N PRO A 145 6.00 3.90 -3.21
CA PRO A 145 4.81 3.33 -3.81
C PRO A 145 4.84 1.80 -3.80
N ILE A 146 3.70 1.21 -3.45
CA ILE A 146 3.46 -0.24 -3.56
C ILE A 146 2.65 -0.48 -4.83
N PHE A 147 3.22 -1.24 -5.76
CA PHE A 147 2.59 -1.62 -7.00
C PHE A 147 1.82 -2.92 -6.80
N ILE A 148 0.52 -2.88 -7.08
CA ILE A 148 -0.39 -4.03 -6.98
C ILE A 148 -0.58 -4.58 -8.38
N VAL A 149 0.30 -5.53 -8.73
CA VAL A 149 0.35 -6.16 -10.06
C VAL A 149 -0.71 -7.23 -10.14
N THR A 150 -1.71 -7.02 -10.98
CA THR A 150 -2.94 -7.79 -10.99
C THR A 150 -3.20 -8.41 -12.35
N ASP A 151 -3.68 -9.64 -12.32
CA ASP A 151 -4.11 -10.42 -13.48
C ASP A 151 -5.46 -11.09 -13.16
N ILE A 152 -6.33 -11.24 -14.16
CA ILE A 152 -7.68 -11.79 -14.02
C ILE A 152 -7.97 -12.88 -15.06
N GLU A 153 -8.80 -13.85 -14.68
CA GLU A 153 -9.39 -14.82 -15.60
C GLU A 153 -10.91 -14.62 -15.68
N SER A 154 -11.51 -14.81 -16.85
CA SER A 154 -12.93 -14.49 -17.09
C SER A 154 -13.62 -15.45 -18.05
N ASP A 155 -14.95 -15.47 -18.01
CA ASP A 155 -15.79 -16.27 -18.93
C ASP A 155 -16.15 -15.51 -20.23
N GLY A 156 -15.52 -14.36 -20.46
CA GLY A 156 -15.66 -13.60 -21.70
C GLY A 156 -14.96 -12.24 -21.70
N PRO A 157 -15.15 -11.42 -22.75
CA PRO A 157 -14.31 -10.25 -22.98
C PRO A 157 -14.69 -8.98 -22.18
N THR A 158 -15.84 -8.95 -21.49
CA THR A 158 -16.33 -7.70 -20.88
C THR A 158 -17.10 -7.89 -19.56
N PRO A 159 -16.83 -7.08 -18.52
CA PRO A 159 -17.55 -7.14 -17.24
C PRO A 159 -19.06 -6.81 -17.34
N LEU A 160 -19.50 -6.22 -18.45
CA LEU A 160 -20.91 -5.90 -18.67
C LEU A 160 -21.76 -7.13 -18.98
N HIS A 161 -21.19 -8.15 -19.64
CA HIS A 161 -21.95 -9.31 -20.12
C HIS A 161 -21.44 -10.64 -19.56
N ASN A 162 -20.19 -10.68 -19.09
CA ASN A 162 -19.48 -11.87 -18.63
C ASN A 162 -19.13 -11.78 -17.13
N SER A 163 -18.63 -12.86 -16.55
CA SER A 163 -18.12 -12.91 -15.17
C SER A 163 -16.60 -12.98 -15.11
N MET A 164 -16.04 -12.38 -14.05
CA MET A 164 -14.66 -12.65 -13.63
C MET A 164 -14.68 -13.95 -12.83
N LEU A 165 -13.80 -14.87 -13.20
CA LEU A 165 -13.72 -16.22 -12.63
C LEU A 165 -12.68 -16.28 -11.52
N SER A 166 -11.53 -15.65 -11.69
CA SER A 166 -10.51 -15.52 -10.66
C SER A 166 -9.67 -14.28 -10.88
N PHE A 167 -8.96 -13.84 -9.84
CA PHE A 167 -7.92 -12.83 -9.96
C PHE A 167 -6.83 -13.06 -8.92
N ALA A 168 -5.67 -12.50 -9.18
CA ALA A 168 -4.60 -12.44 -8.22
C ALA A 168 -3.83 -11.13 -8.31
N SER A 169 -3.24 -10.73 -7.19
CA SER A 169 -2.40 -9.54 -7.08
C SER A 169 -1.12 -9.84 -6.33
N VAL A 170 0.00 -9.32 -6.84
CA VAL A 170 1.30 -9.32 -6.18
C VAL A 170 1.64 -7.87 -5.78
N ALA A 171 1.87 -7.63 -4.50
CA ALA A 171 2.24 -6.33 -3.96
C ALA A 171 3.77 -6.21 -3.83
N ILE A 172 4.37 -5.30 -4.61
CA ILE A 172 5.82 -5.09 -4.63
C ILE A 172 6.20 -3.61 -4.69
N GLU A 173 7.37 -3.25 -4.19
CA GLU A 173 8.02 -1.97 -4.50
C GLU A 173 8.68 -2.00 -5.87
N ALA A 174 9.12 -0.83 -6.37
CA ALA A 174 9.75 -0.71 -7.69
C ALA A 174 11.08 -1.45 -7.84
N ASP A 175 11.68 -1.94 -6.75
CA ASP A 175 12.90 -2.76 -6.74
C ASP A 175 12.61 -4.26 -6.59
N GLY A 176 11.34 -4.64 -6.38
CA GLY A 176 10.90 -6.02 -6.18
C GLY A 176 10.73 -6.43 -4.72
N THR A 177 10.95 -5.52 -3.75
CA THR A 177 10.64 -5.81 -2.34
C THR A 177 9.18 -6.21 -2.19
N ALA A 178 8.92 -7.41 -1.68
CA ALA A 178 7.58 -7.99 -1.60
C ALA A 178 6.83 -7.57 -0.33
N HIS A 179 5.53 -7.29 -0.49
CA HIS A 179 4.62 -6.90 0.59
C HIS A 179 3.43 -7.85 0.76
N GLY A 180 3.26 -8.82 -0.15
CA GLY A 180 2.27 -9.88 -0.03
C GLY A 180 1.64 -10.25 -1.37
N GLU A 181 0.80 -11.27 -1.33
CA GLU A 181 0.03 -11.75 -2.47
C GLU A 181 -1.42 -11.95 -2.05
N PHE A 182 -2.35 -11.76 -2.98
CA PHE A 182 -3.76 -12.04 -2.82
C PHE A 182 -4.24 -12.85 -4.01
N GLU A 183 -5.01 -13.91 -3.79
CA GLU A 183 -5.61 -14.72 -4.84
C GLU A 183 -7.05 -15.05 -4.44
N ALA A 184 -7.95 -15.05 -5.40
CA ALA A 184 -9.30 -15.51 -5.18
C ALA A 184 -9.96 -16.07 -6.44
N VAL A 185 -10.82 -17.06 -6.22
CA VAL A 185 -11.76 -17.60 -7.21
C VAL A 185 -13.15 -17.07 -6.87
N LEU A 186 -13.85 -16.58 -7.88
CA LEU A 186 -15.11 -15.88 -7.78
C LEU A 186 -16.25 -16.70 -8.37
N ARG A 187 -17.37 -16.72 -7.66
CA ARG A 187 -18.60 -17.29 -8.18
C ARG A 187 -19.07 -16.45 -9.37
N PRO A 188 -19.37 -17.07 -10.53
CA PRO A 188 -19.93 -16.36 -11.66
C PRO A 188 -21.22 -15.63 -11.27
N ARG A 189 -21.41 -14.45 -11.85
CA ARG A 189 -22.57 -13.62 -11.58
C ARG A 189 -23.82 -14.24 -12.23
N PRO A 190 -24.95 -14.39 -11.49
CA PRO A 190 -26.15 -15.01 -12.04
C PRO A 190 -26.84 -14.14 -13.12
N ASP A 191 -26.50 -12.85 -13.17
CA ASP A 191 -26.99 -11.88 -14.17
C ASP A 191 -26.04 -11.70 -15.36
N ARG A 192 -25.14 -12.67 -15.60
CA ARG A 192 -24.17 -12.67 -16.70
C ARG A 192 -24.29 -13.95 -17.52
N THR A 193 -23.74 -13.91 -18.74
CA THR A 193 -23.70 -15.04 -19.67
C THR A 193 -22.29 -15.26 -20.15
N THR A 194 -21.89 -16.52 -20.41
CA THR A 194 -20.56 -16.83 -20.93
C THR A 194 -20.40 -16.44 -22.41
N ASN A 195 -19.18 -16.18 -22.85
CA ASN A 195 -18.85 -15.98 -24.27
C ASN A 195 -18.43 -17.29 -24.94
N GLU A 196 -19.06 -17.66 -26.06
CA GLU A 196 -18.79 -18.94 -26.74
C GLU A 196 -17.33 -19.15 -27.16
N THR A 197 -16.65 -18.10 -27.66
CA THR A 197 -15.25 -18.19 -28.08
C THR A 197 -14.32 -18.38 -26.88
N THR A 198 -14.54 -17.63 -25.80
CA THR A 198 -13.79 -17.80 -24.55
C THR A 198 -13.99 -19.19 -23.95
N MET A 199 -15.23 -19.69 -23.94
CA MET A 199 -15.51 -21.04 -23.45
C MET A 199 -14.90 -22.14 -24.31
N ALA A 200 -14.84 -21.96 -25.63
CA ALA A 200 -14.13 -22.89 -26.51
C ALA A 200 -12.62 -22.90 -26.23
N TRP A 201 -12.02 -21.76 -25.88
CA TRP A 201 -10.62 -21.70 -25.47
C TRP A 201 -10.39 -22.40 -24.13
N TRP A 202 -11.26 -22.21 -23.13
CA TRP A 202 -11.16 -22.87 -21.83
C TRP A 202 -11.17 -24.41 -21.93
N GLN A 203 -11.87 -24.98 -22.92
CA GLN A 203 -11.82 -26.42 -23.19
C GLN A 203 -10.41 -26.93 -23.55
N THR A 204 -9.51 -26.05 -24.00
CA THR A 204 -8.12 -26.37 -24.31
C THR A 204 -7.19 -26.24 -23.10
N GLN A 205 -7.66 -25.67 -21.98
CA GLN A 205 -6.87 -25.33 -20.80
C GLN A 205 -7.49 -25.91 -19.50
N PRO A 206 -7.59 -27.25 -19.37
CA PRO A 206 -8.34 -27.88 -18.27
C PRO A 206 -7.77 -27.57 -16.87
N GLU A 207 -6.45 -27.51 -16.72
CA GLU A 207 -5.80 -27.21 -15.43
C GLU A 207 -6.00 -25.75 -15.01
N ALA A 208 -5.90 -24.82 -15.96
CA ALA A 208 -6.17 -23.41 -15.72
C ALA A 208 -7.65 -23.15 -15.42
N TRP A 209 -8.56 -23.84 -16.13
CA TRP A 209 -9.99 -23.79 -15.84
C TRP A 209 -10.32 -24.26 -14.43
N GLU A 210 -9.71 -25.37 -13.97
CA GLU A 210 -9.88 -25.85 -12.60
C GLU A 210 -9.39 -24.81 -11.59
N ALA A 211 -8.20 -24.23 -11.81
CA ALA A 211 -7.66 -23.18 -10.94
C ALA A 211 -8.56 -21.93 -10.91
N ALA A 212 -9.16 -21.55 -12.03
CA ALA A 212 -10.01 -20.36 -12.15
C ALA A 212 -11.45 -20.58 -11.64
N THR A 213 -11.86 -21.80 -11.27
CA THR A 213 -13.27 -22.08 -10.93
C THR A 213 -13.49 -22.90 -9.67
N ASN A 214 -12.49 -23.66 -9.21
CA ASN A 214 -12.62 -24.48 -8.02
C ASN A 214 -12.59 -23.61 -6.74
N GLY A 215 -13.45 -23.92 -5.77
CA GLY A 215 -13.50 -23.19 -4.49
C GLY A 215 -14.10 -21.78 -4.57
N ALA A 216 -14.86 -21.46 -5.63
CA ALA A 216 -15.41 -20.13 -5.88
C ALA A 216 -16.19 -19.52 -4.69
N GLU A 217 -15.74 -18.34 -4.24
CA GLU A 217 -16.34 -17.53 -3.18
C GLU A 217 -17.26 -16.45 -3.75
N ASP A 218 -18.11 -15.86 -2.91
CA ASP A 218 -18.99 -14.76 -3.32
C ASP A 218 -18.19 -13.47 -3.55
N PRO A 219 -18.28 -12.81 -4.73
CA PRO A 219 -17.63 -11.52 -4.97
C PRO A 219 -17.97 -10.45 -3.92
N ALA A 220 -19.18 -10.47 -3.36
CA ALA A 220 -19.61 -9.54 -2.31
C ALA A 220 -18.84 -9.70 -0.99
N VAL A 221 -18.15 -10.84 -0.79
CA VAL A 221 -17.28 -11.10 0.35
C VAL A 221 -15.82 -10.87 -0.04
N VAL A 222 -15.40 -11.35 -1.21
CA VAL A 222 -14.01 -11.32 -1.64
C VAL A 222 -13.53 -9.90 -1.96
N MET A 223 -14.33 -9.09 -2.66
CA MET A 223 -13.87 -7.77 -3.12
C MET A 223 -13.66 -6.79 -1.96
N PRO A 224 -14.52 -6.72 -0.92
CA PRO A 224 -14.20 -5.97 0.29
C PRO A 224 -12.92 -6.46 0.98
N ARG A 225 -12.74 -7.79 1.11
CA ARG A 225 -11.54 -8.40 1.70
C ARG A 225 -10.27 -8.02 0.94
N PHE A 226 -10.33 -7.99 -0.39
CA PHE A 226 -9.24 -7.52 -1.23
C PHE A 226 -8.95 -6.03 -1.03
N ALA A 227 -9.99 -5.18 -1.00
CA ALA A 227 -9.81 -3.75 -0.77
C ALA A 227 -9.20 -3.46 0.62
N ASP A 228 -9.63 -4.18 1.65
CA ASP A 228 -9.08 -4.10 3.01
C ASP A 228 -7.60 -4.53 3.03
N TRP A 229 -7.27 -5.63 2.31
CA TRP A 229 -5.89 -6.07 2.14
C TRP A 229 -5.03 -4.99 1.48
N VAL A 230 -5.46 -4.40 0.36
CA VAL A 230 -4.74 -3.31 -0.33
C VAL A 230 -4.53 -2.10 0.59
N GLU A 231 -5.55 -1.71 1.37
CA GLU A 231 -5.42 -0.59 2.31
C GLU A 231 -4.45 -0.86 3.45
N SER A 232 -4.37 -2.12 3.90
CA SER A 232 -3.47 -2.55 4.97
C SER A 232 -1.99 -2.47 4.60
N LEU A 233 -1.66 -2.48 3.30
CA LEU A 233 -0.29 -2.35 2.82
C LEU A 233 0.28 -0.96 3.15
N PRO A 234 1.61 -0.80 3.28
CA PRO A 234 2.22 0.51 3.51
C PRO A 234 2.13 1.40 2.26
N GLY A 235 2.47 2.68 2.42
CA GLY A 235 2.68 3.60 1.29
C GLY A 235 1.46 3.86 0.38
N PRO A 236 1.65 4.61 -0.71
CA PRO A 236 0.63 4.80 -1.74
C PRO A 236 0.56 3.59 -2.67
N LYS A 237 -0.64 3.10 -2.94
CA LYS A 237 -0.86 1.92 -3.79
C LYS A 237 -1.13 2.33 -5.23
N VAL A 238 -0.50 1.64 -6.17
CA VAL A 238 -0.62 1.88 -7.61
C VAL A 238 -1.09 0.59 -8.27
N PHE A 239 -2.23 0.62 -8.94
CA PHE A 239 -2.74 -0.54 -9.67
C PHE A 239 -1.91 -0.77 -10.95
N VAL A 240 -1.54 -2.02 -11.22
CA VAL A 240 -0.72 -2.42 -12.39
C VAL A 240 -1.36 -3.64 -13.05
N ALA A 241 -1.41 -3.64 -14.40
CA ALA A 241 -2.04 -4.70 -15.18
C ALA A 241 -1.45 -4.83 -16.59
N ALA A 242 -1.73 -5.95 -17.25
CA ALA A 242 -1.18 -6.31 -18.56
C ALA A 242 -2.19 -7.06 -19.46
N PRO A 243 -3.06 -6.35 -20.20
CA PRO A 243 -3.14 -4.90 -20.34
C PRO A 243 -4.12 -4.23 -19.36
N MET A 244 -3.80 -3.00 -18.94
CA MET A 244 -4.69 -2.17 -18.11
C MET A 244 -6.12 -2.04 -18.64
N ILE A 245 -6.29 -2.01 -19.97
CA ILE A 245 -7.61 -1.87 -20.61
C ILE A 245 -8.43 -3.18 -20.63
N PHE A 246 -7.90 -4.27 -20.08
CA PHE A 246 -8.62 -5.52 -19.87
C PHE A 246 -8.78 -5.76 -18.36
N ASP A 247 -7.71 -6.13 -17.66
CA ASP A 247 -7.76 -6.47 -16.23
C ASP A 247 -8.25 -5.31 -15.38
N GLY A 248 -7.80 -4.09 -15.71
CA GLY A 248 -8.21 -2.89 -15.01
C GLY A 248 -9.70 -2.59 -15.13
N LEU A 249 -10.34 -2.90 -16.27
CA LEU A 249 -11.79 -2.70 -16.42
C LEU A 249 -12.59 -3.71 -15.58
N TRP A 250 -12.12 -4.95 -15.51
CA TRP A 250 -12.73 -5.98 -14.65
C TRP A 250 -12.61 -5.62 -13.17
N MET A 251 -11.40 -5.27 -12.74
CA MET A 251 -11.14 -4.89 -11.35
C MET A 251 -11.87 -3.60 -10.97
N ASP A 252 -11.89 -2.57 -11.82
CA ASP A 252 -12.64 -1.33 -11.54
C ASP A 252 -14.13 -1.60 -11.37
N HIS A 253 -14.73 -2.43 -12.25
CA HIS A 253 -16.14 -2.81 -12.18
C HIS A 253 -16.47 -3.59 -10.91
N TYR A 254 -15.68 -4.60 -10.55
CA TYR A 254 -15.94 -5.42 -9.37
C TYR A 254 -15.67 -4.67 -8.06
N LEU A 255 -14.67 -3.79 -8.02
CA LEU A 255 -14.43 -2.93 -6.87
C LEU A 255 -15.58 -1.93 -6.65
N ASP A 256 -16.09 -1.33 -7.73
CA ASP A 256 -17.19 -0.36 -7.66
C ASP A 256 -18.48 -1.03 -7.16
N GLU A 257 -18.82 -2.19 -7.74
CA GLU A 257 -20.02 -2.95 -7.42
C GLU A 257 -20.01 -3.49 -5.98
N TYR A 258 -18.89 -4.06 -5.53
CA TYR A 258 -18.86 -4.86 -4.30
C TYR A 258 -18.11 -4.23 -3.13
N ALA A 259 -17.19 -3.29 -3.38
CA ALA A 259 -16.29 -2.76 -2.34
C ALA A 259 -16.39 -1.23 -2.13
N GLY A 260 -17.25 -0.54 -2.90
CA GLY A 260 -17.48 0.90 -2.77
C GLY A 260 -16.22 1.75 -3.06
N THR A 261 -15.32 1.22 -3.87
CA THR A 261 -14.03 1.81 -4.26
C THR A 261 -13.73 1.48 -5.72
N ARG A 262 -12.67 2.04 -6.28
CA ARG A 262 -12.34 1.92 -7.71
C ARG A 262 -10.85 1.65 -7.91
N ALA A 263 -10.50 1.05 -9.05
CA ALA A 263 -9.10 0.91 -9.48
C ALA A 263 -8.56 2.28 -9.94
N LEU A 264 -9.38 3.03 -10.69
CA LEU A 264 -9.06 4.38 -11.12
C LEU A 264 -9.25 5.41 -10.00
N SER A 265 -8.20 6.17 -9.71
CA SER A 265 -8.34 7.35 -8.84
C SER A 265 -8.95 8.55 -9.56
N GLY A 266 -9.74 9.36 -8.85
CA GLY A 266 -10.28 10.62 -9.35
C GLY A 266 -11.02 11.39 -8.27
N PRO A 267 -11.58 12.58 -8.58
CA PRO A 267 -12.34 13.41 -7.63
C PRO A 267 -13.74 12.84 -7.37
N PHE A 268 -13.85 11.52 -7.23
CA PHE A 268 -15.09 10.81 -6.94
C PHE A 268 -15.27 10.81 -5.41
N LYS A 269 -16.51 11.02 -4.94
CA LYS A 269 -16.82 10.93 -3.51
C LYS A 269 -16.83 9.44 -3.12
N GLY A 270 -15.90 8.96 -2.30
CA GLY A 270 -15.89 7.56 -1.83
C GLY A 270 -14.56 7.09 -1.23
N ARG A 271 -14.49 5.79 -0.93
CA ARG A 271 -13.26 5.08 -0.53
C ARG A 271 -12.32 5.03 -1.72
N GLN A 272 -11.04 5.35 -1.53
CA GLN A 272 -10.04 5.38 -2.60
C GLN A 272 -8.78 4.63 -2.17
N ILE A 273 -8.61 3.43 -2.71
CA ILE A 273 -7.51 2.52 -2.32
C ILE A 273 -6.27 2.66 -3.23
N PHE A 274 -6.42 3.19 -4.45
CA PHE A 274 -5.32 3.39 -5.41
C PHE A 274 -5.03 4.88 -5.71
N ARG A 275 -3.82 5.16 -6.21
CA ARG A 275 -3.36 6.49 -6.63
C ARG A 275 -3.03 6.51 -8.12
N GLY A 276 -3.39 7.61 -8.79
CA GLY A 276 -3.10 7.84 -10.20
C GLY A 276 -4.00 7.04 -11.15
N GLY A 277 -3.57 6.92 -12.41
CA GLY A 277 -4.26 6.18 -13.45
C GLY A 277 -3.84 4.71 -13.59
N GLY A 278 -2.97 4.22 -12.71
CA GLY A 278 -2.36 2.90 -12.81
C GLY A 278 -1.23 2.81 -13.85
N VAL A 279 -0.61 1.63 -13.94
CA VAL A 279 0.47 1.31 -14.90
C VAL A 279 0.04 0.18 -15.84
N CYS A 280 0.00 0.47 -17.15
CA CYS A 280 -0.19 -0.55 -18.18
C CYS A 280 1.17 -1.10 -18.61
N LEU A 281 1.44 -2.38 -18.30
CA LEU A 281 2.74 -2.99 -18.64
C LEU A 281 2.97 -3.10 -20.16
N TYR A 282 1.92 -3.32 -20.96
CA TYR A 282 2.03 -3.27 -22.43
C TYR A 282 2.60 -1.94 -22.92
N THR A 283 1.99 -0.83 -22.47
CA THR A 283 2.40 0.53 -22.87
C THR A 283 3.81 0.85 -22.35
N MET A 284 4.10 0.51 -21.10
CA MET A 284 5.41 0.77 -20.49
C MET A 284 6.51 -0.05 -21.17
N ALA A 285 6.31 -1.35 -21.37
CA ALA A 285 7.26 -2.24 -22.02
C ALA A 285 7.56 -1.83 -23.45
N GLY A 286 6.51 -1.58 -24.25
CA GLY A 286 6.66 -1.15 -25.64
C GLY A 286 7.42 0.16 -25.76
N THR A 287 7.09 1.14 -24.91
CA THR A 287 7.74 2.45 -24.88
C THR A 287 9.20 2.37 -24.46
N LEU A 288 9.50 1.74 -23.31
CA LEU A 288 10.85 1.70 -22.75
C LEU A 288 11.82 0.85 -23.57
N ARG A 289 11.32 -0.16 -24.29
CA ARG A 289 12.12 -0.91 -25.26
C ARG A 289 12.41 -0.14 -26.56
N GLY A 290 11.68 0.95 -26.83
CA GLY A 290 11.72 1.61 -28.13
C GLY A 290 11.22 0.71 -29.27
N ALA A 291 10.31 -0.23 -28.99
CA ALA A 291 9.80 -1.14 -30.00
C ALA A 291 8.76 -0.44 -30.91
N PRO A 292 8.63 -0.83 -32.19
CA PRO A 292 7.51 -0.41 -33.03
C PRO A 292 6.17 -0.75 -32.35
N TYR A 293 5.16 0.12 -32.47
CA TYR A 293 3.88 -0.04 -31.76
C TYR A 293 3.21 -1.41 -31.96
N LEU A 294 3.30 -1.96 -33.18
CA LEU A 294 2.71 -3.27 -33.50
C LEU A 294 3.45 -4.46 -32.84
N ASP A 295 4.62 -4.22 -32.23
CA ASP A 295 5.43 -5.21 -31.51
C ASP A 295 5.38 -5.04 -29.98
N TRP A 296 4.41 -4.29 -29.45
CA TRP A 296 4.25 -4.04 -28.01
C TRP A 296 3.61 -5.20 -27.23
N GLY A 297 3.32 -6.34 -27.88
CA GLY A 297 2.73 -7.50 -27.22
C GLY A 297 3.63 -8.10 -26.14
N MET A 298 3.04 -8.52 -25.02
CA MET A 298 3.80 -9.07 -23.87
C MET A 298 4.54 -10.36 -24.22
N SER A 299 4.04 -11.16 -25.17
CA SER A 299 4.75 -12.34 -25.71
C SER A 299 6.05 -12.01 -26.45
N LYS A 300 6.32 -10.72 -26.72
CA LYS A 300 7.58 -10.24 -27.32
C LYS A 300 8.63 -9.91 -26.27
N LEU A 301 8.29 -9.89 -24.98
CA LEU A 301 9.26 -9.63 -23.93
C LEU A 301 10.17 -10.86 -23.72
N PRO A 302 11.45 -10.65 -23.37
CA PRO A 302 12.34 -11.75 -23.03
C PRO A 302 11.87 -12.54 -21.80
N ALA A 303 12.15 -13.84 -21.74
CA ALA A 303 11.74 -14.69 -20.62
C ALA A 303 12.37 -14.26 -19.29
N GLU A 304 13.56 -13.66 -19.33
CA GLU A 304 14.24 -13.12 -18.16
C GLU A 304 13.48 -11.95 -17.53
N PHE A 305 12.67 -11.21 -18.29
CA PHE A 305 11.81 -10.16 -17.72
C PHE A 305 10.72 -10.75 -16.84
N TYR A 306 10.28 -11.97 -17.12
CA TYR A 306 9.28 -12.68 -16.32
C TYR A 306 9.92 -13.42 -15.13
N GLY A 307 11.23 -13.31 -14.91
CA GLY A 307 11.94 -14.12 -13.93
C GLY A 307 11.90 -15.62 -14.24
N HIS A 308 11.69 -15.98 -15.52
CA HIS A 308 11.45 -17.36 -15.97
C HIS A 308 10.22 -18.04 -15.36
N ILE A 309 9.26 -17.27 -14.84
CA ILE A 309 7.96 -17.77 -14.40
C ILE A 309 7.14 -18.10 -15.65
N ALA A 310 6.55 -19.30 -15.68
CA ALA A 310 5.70 -19.72 -16.79
C ALA A 310 4.38 -18.95 -16.76
N HIS A 311 3.91 -18.54 -17.94
CA HIS A 311 2.58 -17.95 -18.09
C HIS A 311 1.57 -19.09 -18.26
N THR A 312 0.86 -19.43 -17.19
CA THR A 312 0.07 -20.68 -17.09
C THR A 312 -1.43 -20.47 -17.22
N HIS A 313 -1.90 -19.23 -17.34
CA HIS A 313 -3.31 -18.87 -17.23
C HIS A 313 -3.90 -19.18 -15.86
N LYS A 314 -3.04 -19.17 -14.84
CA LYS A 314 -3.42 -19.04 -13.44
C LYS A 314 -3.07 -17.62 -13.05
N ALA A 315 -4.06 -16.86 -12.62
CA ALA A 315 -3.90 -15.44 -12.32
C ALA A 315 -2.68 -15.15 -11.43
N ILE A 316 -2.38 -16.00 -10.44
CA ILE A 316 -1.23 -15.79 -9.55
C ILE A 316 0.14 -16.02 -10.23
N ASP A 317 0.27 -17.04 -11.07
CA ASP A 317 1.52 -17.29 -11.80
C ASP A 317 1.81 -16.13 -12.75
N ASP A 318 0.76 -15.66 -13.43
CA ASP A 318 0.85 -14.59 -14.41
C ASP A 318 1.13 -13.24 -13.73
N ALA A 319 0.44 -12.93 -12.62
CA ALA A 319 0.71 -11.75 -11.81
C ALA A 319 2.15 -11.72 -11.26
N ARG A 320 2.71 -12.87 -10.84
CA ARG A 320 4.13 -12.97 -10.43
C ARG A 320 5.09 -12.74 -11.60
N GLY A 321 4.81 -13.30 -12.77
CA GLY A 321 5.58 -13.02 -13.98
C GLY A 321 5.57 -11.53 -14.32
N PHE A 322 4.40 -10.90 -14.30
CA PHE A 322 4.25 -9.47 -14.53
C PHE A 322 4.89 -8.59 -13.46
N ALA A 323 4.96 -9.05 -12.21
CA ALA A 323 5.67 -8.35 -11.15
C ALA A 323 7.18 -8.27 -11.44
N ASN A 324 7.77 -9.36 -11.93
CA ASN A 324 9.16 -9.34 -12.41
C ASN A 324 9.34 -8.37 -13.60
N VAL A 325 8.38 -8.38 -14.55
CA VAL A 325 8.43 -7.46 -15.70
C VAL A 325 8.42 -6.01 -15.22
N LEU A 326 7.56 -5.66 -14.27
CA LEU A 326 7.53 -4.32 -13.68
C LEU A 326 8.89 -3.93 -13.10
N VAL A 327 9.55 -4.81 -12.36
CA VAL A 327 10.86 -4.55 -11.76
C VAL A 327 11.92 -4.25 -12.82
N GLU A 328 11.99 -5.04 -13.89
CA GLU A 328 12.92 -4.80 -15.01
C GLU A 328 12.62 -3.49 -15.74
N LEU A 329 11.34 -3.19 -15.98
CA LEU A 329 10.94 -1.92 -16.59
C LEU A 329 11.26 -0.72 -15.70
N MET A 330 11.11 -0.84 -14.39
CA MET A 330 11.50 0.19 -13.43
C MET A 330 13.03 0.38 -13.39
N LYS A 331 13.83 -0.68 -13.53
CA LYS A 331 15.30 -0.57 -13.68
C LYS A 331 15.65 0.22 -14.94
N ILE A 332 15.03 -0.09 -16.08
CA ILE A 332 15.25 0.65 -17.33
C ILE A 332 14.83 2.12 -17.16
N SER A 333 13.64 2.37 -16.62
CA SER A 333 13.13 3.73 -16.41
C SER A 333 14.04 4.57 -15.50
N ARG A 334 14.59 3.99 -14.43
CA ARG A 334 15.52 4.68 -13.51
C ARG A 334 16.87 5.01 -14.15
N ALA A 335 17.29 4.27 -15.17
CA ALA A 335 18.53 4.54 -15.89
C ALA A 335 18.38 5.68 -16.91
N LEU A 336 17.15 6.08 -17.24
CA LEU A 336 16.89 7.21 -18.14
C LEU A 336 17.04 8.54 -17.39
N PRO A 337 17.60 9.59 -18.03
CA PRO A 337 17.67 10.91 -17.43
C PRO A 337 16.25 11.45 -17.19
N PRO A 338 15.93 11.97 -16.00
CA PRO A 338 14.60 12.49 -15.71
C PRO A 338 14.32 13.74 -16.55
N ILE A 339 13.13 13.79 -17.15
CA ILE A 339 12.62 15.01 -17.78
C ILE A 339 11.78 15.72 -16.72
N ASN A 340 12.33 16.80 -16.16
CA ASN A 340 11.61 17.63 -15.20
C ASN A 340 10.72 18.62 -15.96
N GLY A 341 9.43 18.64 -15.65
CA GLY A 341 8.53 19.68 -16.13
C GLY A 341 8.88 21.04 -15.51
N SER A 342 8.83 22.12 -16.30
CA SER A 342 8.63 23.45 -15.73
C SER A 342 7.22 23.54 -15.15
N LYS A 343 6.94 24.52 -14.26
CA LYS A 343 5.55 24.85 -13.93
C LYS A 343 4.78 24.98 -15.24
N SER A 344 3.82 24.08 -15.44
CA SER A 344 3.03 24.04 -16.66
C SER A 344 1.90 25.05 -16.52
N ASP A 345 1.89 26.06 -17.38
CA ASP A 345 0.75 26.98 -17.53
C ASP A 345 -0.42 26.31 -18.28
N PHE A 346 -0.31 25.03 -18.65
CA PHE A 346 -1.44 24.23 -19.14
C PHE A 346 -2.28 23.71 -17.96
N ARG A 347 -2.97 24.62 -17.26
CA ARG A 347 -4.18 24.35 -16.48
C ARG A 347 -5.12 25.54 -16.51
#